data_AF-A0A3C0VVS5-F1
#
_entry.id   AF-A0A3C0VVS5-F1
#
_cell.length_a   1.000
_cell.length_b   1.000
_cell.length_c   1.000
_cell.angle_alpha   90.00
_cell.angle_beta   90.00
_cell.angle_gamma   90.00
#
_symmetry.space_group_name_H-M   'P 1'
#
loop_
_entity.id
_entity.type
_entity.pdbx_description
1 polymer ?
#
loop_
_entity_poly.entity_id
_entity_poly.type
_entity_poly.pdbx_seq_one_letter_code
_entity_poly.pdbx_strand_id
1 'polypeptide(L)'
;MFAGKGTEQQVLDAIKAGDPAPGALARNQFYGHLYLGLYFESQGKEEKAAKYIALSAKGHESHGYMGQVARVHHEWLQQKAKRQPTRKGSK
;
A
#
# COMPACT_ATOMS: atom_id res chain seq x y z
N MET A 1 -14.46 -0.81 2.37
CA MET A 1 -13.59 0.28 2.86
C MET A 1 -14.01 1.63 2.30
N PHE A 2 -14.31 1.78 1.00
CA PHE A 2 -14.82 3.04 0.42
C PHE A 2 -16.18 3.52 1.00
N ALA A 3 -17.09 2.60 1.32
CA ALA A 3 -18.35 2.89 2.02
C ALA A 3 -18.23 2.82 3.56
N GLY A 4 -17.01 2.79 4.12
CA GLY A 4 -16.75 2.66 5.57
C GLY A 4 -16.98 1.26 6.18
N LYS A 5 -17.52 0.30 5.41
CA LYS A 5 -17.93 -1.03 5.91
C LYS A 5 -16.87 -2.14 5.85
N GLY A 6 -15.63 -1.84 5.44
CA GLY A 6 -14.59 -2.86 5.28
C GLY A 6 -13.38 -2.60 6.18
N THR A 7 -12.72 -3.66 6.64
CA THR A 7 -11.54 -3.59 7.51
C THR A 7 -10.25 -3.95 6.77
N GLU A 8 -9.12 -3.54 7.34
CA GLU A 8 -7.79 -3.90 6.86
C GLU A 8 -7.64 -5.42 6.77
N GLN A 9 -8.11 -6.13 7.81
CA GLN A 9 -8.06 -7.57 7.89
C GLN A 9 -8.88 -8.25 6.78
N GLN A 10 -10.08 -7.75 6.47
CA GLN A 10 -10.90 -8.31 5.38
C GLN A 10 -10.20 -8.22 4.03
N VAL A 11 -9.41 -7.17 3.78
CA VAL A 11 -8.60 -7.07 2.56
C VAL A 11 -7.47 -8.11 2.59
N LEU A 12 -6.78 -8.25 3.72
CA LEU A 12 -5.70 -9.25 3.87
C LEU A 12 -6.21 -10.69 3.75
N ASP A 13 -7.42 -10.96 4.22
CA ASP A 13 -8.07 -12.27 4.10
C ASP A 13 -8.47 -12.51 2.64
N ALA A 14 -9.03 -11.50 1.97
CA ALA A 14 -9.41 -11.58 0.56
C ALA A 14 -8.21 -11.85 -0.37
N ILE A 15 -7.00 -11.40 -0.02
CA ILE A 15 -5.78 -11.71 -0.77
C ILE A 15 -5.55 -13.24 -0.87
N LYS A 16 -5.87 -13.96 0.21
CA LYS A 16 -5.62 -15.41 0.37
C LYS A 16 -6.85 -16.27 0.10
N ALA A 17 -8.02 -15.66 -0.09
CA ALA A 17 -9.27 -16.38 -0.23
C ALA A 17 -9.26 -17.28 -1.49
N GLY A 18 -9.79 -18.50 -1.35
CA GLY A 18 -9.97 -19.43 -2.46
C GLY A 18 -8.71 -20.19 -2.91
N ASP A 19 -7.68 -20.28 -2.05
CA ASP A 19 -6.42 -20.99 -2.31
C ASP A 19 -5.80 -20.69 -3.70
N PRO A 20 -5.45 -19.42 -3.96
CA PRO A 20 -5.00 -19.00 -5.27
C PRO A 20 -3.65 -19.64 -5.63
N ALA A 21 -3.51 -20.08 -6.87
CA ALA A 21 -2.23 -20.52 -7.42
C ALA A 21 -1.15 -19.42 -7.21
N PRO A 22 0.15 -19.77 -7.12
CA PRO A 22 1.20 -18.84 -6.70
C PRO A 22 1.25 -17.51 -7.47
N GLY A 23 1.04 -17.54 -8.79
CA GLY A 23 0.99 -16.32 -9.60
C GLY A 23 -0.24 -15.44 -9.35
N ALA A 24 -1.39 -16.07 -9.03
CA ALA A 24 -2.59 -15.34 -8.62
C ALA A 24 -2.43 -14.75 -7.21
N LEU A 25 -1.81 -15.50 -6.28
CA LEU A 25 -1.50 -15.00 -4.94
C LEU A 25 -0.58 -13.77 -5.01
N ALA A 26 0.48 -13.82 -5.82
CA ALA A 26 1.39 -12.68 -5.99
C ALA A 26 0.66 -11.43 -6.52
N ARG A 27 -0.21 -11.60 -7.52
CA ARG A 27 -1.04 -10.49 -8.03
C ARG A 27 -2.00 -9.96 -6.97
N ASN A 28 -2.66 -10.84 -6.21
CA ASN A 28 -3.58 -10.44 -5.15
C ASN A 28 -2.85 -9.67 -4.04
N GLN A 29 -1.67 -10.15 -3.63
CA GLN A 29 -0.82 -9.47 -2.65
C GLN A 29 -0.44 -8.07 -3.12
N PHE A 30 0.00 -7.94 -4.38
CA PHE A 30 0.35 -6.66 -4.96
C PHE A 30 -0.82 -5.67 -4.90
N TYR A 31 -1.98 -6.03 -5.49
CA TYR A 31 -3.11 -5.12 -5.57
C TYR A 31 -3.78 -4.88 -4.22
N GLY A 32 -3.82 -5.88 -3.33
CA GLY A 32 -4.36 -5.74 -1.99
C GLY A 32 -3.52 -4.80 -1.12
N HIS A 33 -2.20 -4.91 -1.18
CA HIS A 33 -1.31 -3.97 -0.49
C HIS A 33 -1.36 -2.57 -1.12
N LEU A 34 -1.39 -2.46 -2.45
CA LEU A 34 -1.50 -1.17 -3.13
C LEU A 34 -2.79 -0.44 -2.73
N TYR A 35 -3.92 -1.16 -2.69
CA TYR A 35 -5.20 -0.64 -2.23
C TYR A 35 -5.14 -0.12 -0.79
N LEU A 36 -4.59 -0.91 0.14
CA LEU A 36 -4.46 -0.49 1.55
C LEU A 36 -3.55 0.72 1.70
N GLY A 37 -2.47 0.79 0.92
CA GLY A 37 -1.56 1.93 0.89
C GLY A 37 -2.28 3.22 0.52
N LEU A 38 -2.97 3.22 -0.61
CA LEU A 38 -3.73 4.38 -1.11
C LEU A 38 -4.89 4.74 -0.18
N TYR A 39 -5.60 3.75 0.37
CA TYR A 39 -6.68 3.98 1.33
C TYR A 39 -6.17 4.65 2.61
N PHE A 40 -5.07 4.16 3.19
CA PHE A 40 -4.53 4.80 4.39
C PHE A 40 -3.93 6.16 4.12
N GLU A 41 -3.39 6.38 2.93
CA GLU A 41 -2.95 7.70 2.47
C GLU A 41 -4.12 8.69 2.40
N SER A 42 -5.25 8.30 1.81
CA SER A 42 -6.44 9.16 1.74
C SER A 42 -7.03 9.49 3.11
N GLN A 43 -6.81 8.62 4.11
CA GLN A 43 -7.22 8.83 5.50
C GLN A 43 -6.16 9.60 6.33
N GLY A 44 -5.07 10.06 5.73
CA GLY A 44 -3.97 10.76 6.42
C GLY A 44 -3.14 9.87 7.35
N LYS A 45 -3.26 8.54 7.26
CA LYS A 45 -2.52 7.57 8.09
C LYS A 45 -1.18 7.23 7.43
N GLU A 46 -0.27 8.19 7.42
CA GLU A 46 0.97 8.16 6.64
C GLU A 46 1.87 6.93 6.93
N GLU A 47 2.00 6.50 8.19
CA GLU A 47 2.79 5.32 8.54
C GLU A 47 2.22 4.03 7.92
N LYS A 48 0.90 3.87 7.98
CA LYS A 48 0.23 2.70 7.38
C LYS A 48 0.29 2.76 5.86
N ALA A 49 0.12 3.96 5.28
CA ALA A 49 0.27 4.17 3.85
C ALA A 49 1.66 3.74 3.38
N ALA A 50 2.72 4.26 4.01
CA ALA A 50 4.10 3.93 3.69
C ALA A 50 4.38 2.43 3.81
N LYS A 51 3.89 1.77 4.87
CA LYS A 51 4.02 0.33 5.06
C LYS A 51 3.42 -0.46 3.88
N TYR A 52 2.17 -0.18 3.53
CA TYR A 52 1.46 -0.96 2.52
C TYR A 52 1.92 -0.65 1.10
N ILE A 53 2.25 0.61 0.80
CA ILE A 53 2.90 0.97 -0.46
C ILE A 53 4.26 0.27 -0.60
N ALA A 54 5.08 0.22 0.46
CA ALA A 54 6.34 -0.51 0.44
C ALA A 54 6.15 -2.02 0.20
N LEU A 55 5.12 -2.63 0.80
CA LEU A 55 4.77 -4.03 0.56
C LEU A 55 4.35 -4.27 -0.89
N SER A 56 3.59 -3.34 -1.50
CA SER A 56 3.19 -3.43 -2.91
C SER A 56 4.35 -3.18 -3.88
N ALA A 57 5.35 -2.37 -3.49
CA ALA A 57 6.52 -2.10 -4.31
C ALA A 57 7.48 -3.29 -4.39
N LYS A 58 7.39 -4.26 -3.47
CA LYS A 58 8.19 -5.49 -3.53
C LYS A 58 7.76 -6.32 -4.74
N GLY A 59 8.72 -6.68 -5.60
CA GLY A 59 8.42 -7.45 -6.81
C GLY A 59 7.75 -6.62 -7.92
N HIS A 60 7.91 -5.30 -7.90
CA HIS A 60 7.32 -4.37 -8.88
C HIS A 60 7.56 -4.78 -10.36
N GLU A 61 8.66 -5.48 -10.65
CA GLU A 61 9.03 -5.95 -11.98
C GLU A 61 7.98 -6.88 -12.57
N SER A 62 7.30 -7.67 -11.73
CA SER A 62 6.30 -8.67 -12.11
C SER A 62 4.89 -8.08 -12.32
N HIS A 63 4.70 -6.78 -12.09
CA HIS A 63 3.39 -6.12 -12.12
C HIS A 63 3.30 -5.01 -13.19
N GLY A 64 4.25 -4.98 -14.13
CA GLY A 64 4.24 -4.06 -15.27
C GLY A 64 4.20 -2.59 -14.85
N TYR A 65 3.36 -1.81 -15.52
CA TYR A 65 3.20 -0.38 -15.23
C TYR A 65 2.80 -0.12 -13.77
N MET A 66 1.81 -0.86 -13.24
CA MET A 66 1.36 -0.66 -11.85
C MET A 66 2.44 -0.95 -10.82
N GLY A 67 3.32 -1.91 -11.11
CA GLY A 67 4.50 -2.14 -10.28
C GLY A 67 5.41 -0.91 -10.23
N GLN A 68 5.71 -0.31 -11.38
CA GLN A 68 6.52 0.91 -11.44
C GLN A 68 5.86 2.09 -10.70
N VAL A 69 4.53 2.22 -10.79
CA VAL A 69 3.77 3.20 -10.01
C VAL A 69 3.97 2.97 -8.52
N ALA A 70 3.82 1.73 -8.03
CA ALA A 70 4.03 1.41 -6.63
C ALA A 70 5.46 1.73 -6.15
N ARG A 71 6.48 1.44 -6.99
CA ARG A 71 7.88 1.79 -6.72
C ARG A 71 8.07 3.30 -6.60
N VAL A 72 7.62 4.07 -7.58
CA VAL A 72 7.78 5.53 -7.58
C VAL A 72 7.01 6.17 -6.43
N HIS A 73 5.81 5.68 -6.10
CA HIS A 73 5.03 6.15 -4.97
C HIS A 73 5.75 5.89 -3.64
N HIS A 74 6.34 4.71 -3.48
CA HIS A 74 7.16 4.38 -2.31
C HIS A 74 8.35 5.33 -2.17
N GLU A 75 9.10 5.56 -3.25
CA GLU A 75 10.23 6.49 -3.27
C GLU A 75 9.81 7.92 -2.95
N TRP A 76 8.66 8.36 -3.48
CA TRP A 76 8.10 9.67 -3.19
C TRP A 76 7.71 9.82 -1.71
N LEU A 77 7.07 8.81 -1.11
CA LEU A 77 6.74 8.81 0.32
C LEU A 77 7.98 8.89 1.21
N GLN A 78 9.06 8.18 0.86
CA GLN A 78 10.32 8.28 1.59
C GLN A 78 10.93 9.69 1.50
N GLN A 79 10.89 10.30 0.32
CA GLN A 79 11.36 11.68 0.14
C GLN A 79 10.50 12.67 0.91
N LYS A 80 9.17 12.50 0.89
CA LYS A 80 8.23 13.32 1.66
C LYS A 80 8.53 13.27 3.15
N ALA A 81 8.79 12.08 3.70
CA ALA A 81 9.17 11.90 5.10
C ALA A 81 10.51 12.58 5.45
N LYS A 82 11.54 12.45 4.58
CA LYS A 82 12.84 13.12 4.75
C LYS A 82 12.74 14.65 4.71
N ARG A 83 11.83 15.19 3.89
CA ARG A 83 11.59 16.64 3.75
C ARG A 83 10.72 17.23 4.86
N GLN A 84 10.10 16.40 5.71
CA GLN A 84 9.37 16.86 6.90
C GLN A 84 10.10 16.48 8.20
N PRO A 85 11.32 16.96 8.46
CA PRO A 85 11.86 16.88 9.81
C PRO A 85 11.03 17.84 10.67
N THR A 86 10.16 17.29 11.52
CA THR A 86 9.42 18.01 12.58
C THR A 86 8.45 19.12 12.13
N ARG A 87 7.19 18.75 11.82
CA ARG A 87 6.03 19.56 12.26
C ARG A 87 5.52 19.00 13.59
N LYS A 88 6.38 19.01 14.63
CA LYS A 88 5.96 18.80 16.02
C LYS A 88 6.27 20.08 16.76
N GLY A 89 5.30 20.98 16.81
CA GLY A 89 5.45 22.29 17.44
C GLY A 89 4.63 23.34 16.73
N SER A 90 3.35 23.45 17.08
CA SER A 90 2.57 24.69 16.95
C SER A 90 1.34 24.60 17.83
N LYS A 91 1.53 25.15 19.04
CA LYS A 91 0.60 25.62 20.07
C LYS A 91 -0.33 24.60 20.74
#